data_AF-A0A257ZV19-F1
#
_entry.id   AF-A0A257ZV19-F1
#
_cell.length_a   1.000
_cell.length_b   1.000
_cell.length_c   1.000
_cell.angle_alpha   90.00
_cell.angle_beta   90.00
_cell.angle_gamma   90.00
#
_symmetry.space_group_name_H-M   'P 1'
#
loop_
_entity.id
_entity.type
_entity.pdbx_description
1 polymer ?
#
loop_
_entity_poly.entity_id
_entity_poly.type
_entity_poly.pdbx_seq_one_letter_code
_entity_poly.pdbx_strand_id
1 'polypeptide(L)'
;MKNDRKSEILNAALVIARAKGYSKATLQDVAKQAGCTHGLILYYFSTAVQLRRAIMSEAIRVSDAAILAQGLAIGDSKAKRAPPDLKAAAAAYLMEA
;
A
#
# COMPACT_ATOMS: atom_id res chain seq x y z
N MET A 1 6.34 -22.75 -3.07
CA MET A 1 5.24 -21.79 -2.81
C MET A 1 5.30 -21.25 -1.38
N LYS A 2 6.21 -20.30 -1.07
CA LYS A 2 6.25 -19.61 0.25
C LYS A 2 5.88 -18.12 0.17
N ASN A 3 5.58 -17.59 -1.03
CA ASN A 3 5.32 -16.16 -1.25
C ASN A 3 3.86 -15.80 -1.54
N ASP A 4 2.99 -16.76 -1.86
CA ASP A 4 1.63 -16.45 -2.32
C ASP A 4 0.82 -15.75 -1.22
N ARG A 5 0.93 -16.20 0.03
CA ARG A 5 0.18 -15.61 1.14
C ARG A 5 0.55 -14.16 1.42
N LYS A 6 1.85 -13.83 1.40
CA LYS A 6 2.30 -12.44 1.62
C LYS A 6 1.80 -11.54 0.49
N SER A 7 1.84 -12.04 -0.75
CA SER A 7 1.33 -11.31 -1.92
C SER A 7 -0.19 -11.13 -1.87
N GLU A 8 -0.97 -12.13 -1.46
CA GLU A 8 -2.42 -12.01 -1.22
C GLU A 8 -2.73 -10.92 -0.19
N ILE A 9 -2.00 -10.93 0.94
CA ILE A 9 -2.16 -9.92 1.99
C ILE A 9 -1.81 -8.52 1.47
N LEU A 10 -0.74 -8.39 0.68
CA LEU A 10 -0.37 -7.11 0.08
C LEU A 10 -1.41 -6.64 -0.94
N ASN A 11 -1.94 -7.53 -1.78
CA ASN A 11 -3.02 -7.20 -2.71
C ASN A 11 -4.26 -6.69 -1.97
N ALA A 12 -4.67 -7.37 -0.90
CA ALA A 12 -5.73 -6.90 -0.01
C ALA A 12 -5.41 -5.52 0.60
N ALA A 13 -4.16 -5.30 0.99
CA ALA A 13 -3.71 -4.03 1.53
C ALA A 13 -3.74 -2.88 0.51
N LEU A 14 -3.43 -3.14 -0.76
CA LEU A 14 -3.58 -2.17 -1.86
C LEU A 14 -5.05 -1.79 -2.07
N VAL A 15 -5.96 -2.75 -2.07
CA VAL A 15 -7.41 -2.49 -2.16
C VAL A 15 -7.87 -1.56 -1.05
N ILE A 16 -7.47 -1.86 0.19
CA ILE A 16 -7.76 -1.02 1.35
C ILE A 16 -7.15 0.38 1.21
N ALA A 17 -5.91 0.48 0.75
CA ALA A 17 -5.22 1.76 0.57
C ALA A 17 -5.90 2.66 -0.48
N ARG A 18 -6.38 2.09 -1.59
CA ARG A 18 -7.15 2.82 -2.60
C ARG A 18 -8.48 3.31 -2.04
N ALA A 19 -9.21 2.44 -1.33
CA ALA A 19 -10.56 2.73 -0.88
C ALA A 19 -10.64 3.78 0.25
N LYS A 20 -9.72 3.74 1.22
CA LYS A 20 -9.81 4.60 2.42
C LYS A 20 -8.61 5.51 2.65
N GLY A 21 -7.59 5.41 1.80
CA GLY A 21 -6.29 6.04 1.97
C GLY A 21 -5.27 5.13 2.64
N TYR A 22 -4.07 5.06 2.08
CA TYR A 22 -3.00 4.19 2.56
C TYR A 22 -2.52 4.54 3.98
N SER A 23 -2.58 5.81 4.38
CA SER A 23 -2.20 6.28 5.72
C SER A 23 -3.13 5.75 6.82
N LYS A 24 -4.39 5.48 6.46
CA LYS A 24 -5.41 4.92 7.35
C LYS A 24 -5.46 3.38 7.32
N ALA A 25 -4.63 2.72 6.49
CA ALA A 25 -4.56 1.26 6.46
C ALA A 25 -4.19 0.67 7.83
N THR A 26 -4.99 -0.29 8.30
CA THR A 26 -4.79 -0.99 9.59
C THR A 26 -4.62 -2.48 9.33
N LEU A 27 -3.93 -3.15 10.27
CA LEU A 27 -3.74 -4.59 10.22
C LEU A 27 -5.08 -5.35 10.27
N GLN A 28 -6.07 -4.83 11.00
CA GLN A 28 -7.39 -5.46 11.12
C GLN A 28 -8.19 -5.34 9.82
N ASP A 29 -8.14 -4.20 9.14
CA ASP A 29 -8.83 -4.02 7.86
C ASP A 29 -8.23 -4.91 6.78
N VAL A 30 -6.90 -5.05 6.77
CA VAL A 30 -6.23 -5.96 5.84
C VAL A 30 -6.54 -7.42 6.15
N ALA A 31 -6.60 -7.82 7.42
CA ALA A 31 -7.02 -9.17 7.81
C ALA A 31 -8.42 -9.50 7.27
N LYS A 32 -9.38 -8.59 7.49
CA LYS A 32 -10.76 -8.72 6.98
C LYS A 32 -10.78 -8.81 5.46
N GLN A 33 -10.08 -7.90 4.77
CA GLN A 33 -10.03 -7.88 3.30
C GLN A 33 -9.35 -9.12 2.70
N ALA A 34 -8.34 -9.66 3.36
CA ALA A 34 -7.61 -10.86 2.91
C ALA A 34 -8.32 -12.17 3.30
N GLY A 35 -9.43 -12.11 4.06
CA GLY A 35 -10.12 -13.29 4.56
C GLY A 35 -9.26 -14.13 5.50
N CYS A 36 -8.37 -13.51 6.28
CA CYS A 36 -7.46 -14.21 7.18
C CYS A 36 -7.51 -13.68 8.61
N THR A 37 -6.86 -14.39 9.53
CA THR A 37 -6.84 -13.98 10.94
C THR A 37 -5.91 -12.77 11.15
N HIS A 38 -6.20 -11.98 12.18
CA HIS A 38 -5.32 -10.89 12.59
C HIS A 38 -3.92 -11.37 13.00
N GLY A 39 -3.84 -12.55 13.64
CA GLY A 39 -2.57 -13.19 14.00
C GLY A 39 -1.69 -13.50 12.79
N LEU A 40 -2.29 -13.91 11.66
CA LEU A 40 -1.53 -14.12 10.42
C LEU A 40 -0.99 -12.81 9.87
N ILE A 41 -1.75 -11.72 9.94
CA ILE A 41 -1.26 -10.40 9.53
C ILE A 41 -0.08 -9.96 10.41
N LEU A 42 -0.19 -10.14 11.75
CA LEU A 42 0.88 -9.79 12.69
C LEU A 42 2.18 -10.58 12.45
N TYR A 43 2.08 -11.81 11.95
CA TYR A 43 3.24 -12.60 11.54
C TYR A 43 4.02 -11.95 10.39
N TYR A 44 3.34 -11.30 9.44
CA TYR A 44 4.00 -10.61 8.32
C TYR A 44 4.32 -9.15 8.62
N PHE A 45 3.46 -8.48 9.39
CA PHE A 45 3.51 -7.05 9.67
C PHE A 45 3.19 -6.83 11.15
N SER A 46 4.24 -6.73 11.97
CA SER A 46 4.10 -6.56 13.42
C SER A 46 3.53 -5.19 13.81
N THR A 47 3.56 -4.20 12.89
CA THR A 47 3.00 -2.86 13.13
C THR A 47 2.30 -2.31 11.90
N ALA A 48 1.35 -1.39 12.11
CA ALA A 48 0.71 -0.65 11.02
C ALA A 48 1.71 0.20 10.21
N VAL A 49 2.79 0.68 10.84
CA VAL A 49 3.88 1.39 10.15
C VAL A 49 4.59 0.45 9.18
N GLN A 50 4.89 -0.78 9.59
CA GLN A 50 5.50 -1.79 8.72
C GLN A 50 4.58 -2.15 7.56
N LEU A 51 3.28 -2.33 7.83
CA LEU A 51 2.26 -2.56 6.79
C LEU A 51 2.26 -1.42 5.77
N ARG A 52 2.15 -0.16 6.19
CA ARG A 52 2.11 0.99 5.28
C ARG A 52 3.38 1.13 4.45
N ARG A 53 4.54 0.86 5.04
CA ARG A 53 5.82 0.83 4.31
C ARG A 53 5.86 -0.27 3.25
N ALA A 54 5.18 -1.40 3.50
CA ALA A 54 5.07 -2.49 2.56
C ALA A 54 4.06 -2.17 1.45
N ILE A 55 2.92 -1.57 1.79
CA ILE A 55 1.94 -1.03 0.83
C ILE A 55 2.62 -0.06 -0.14
N MET A 56 3.37 0.93 0.37
CA MET A 56 4.03 1.90 -0.50
C MET A 56 5.10 1.26 -1.40
N SER A 57 5.88 0.32 -0.87
CA SER A 57 6.84 -0.44 -1.67
C SER A 57 6.16 -1.24 -2.78
N GLU A 58 5.03 -1.87 -2.46
CA GLU A 58 4.27 -2.65 -3.42
C GLU A 58 3.61 -1.76 -4.47
N ALA A 59 3.05 -0.62 -4.07
CA ALA A 59 2.51 0.39 -4.97
C ALA A 59 3.57 0.87 -5.99
N ILE A 60 4.81 1.12 -5.54
CA ILE A 60 5.92 1.44 -6.45
C ILE A 60 6.20 0.26 -7.39
N ARG A 61 6.25 -0.97 -6.86
CA ARG A 61 6.54 -2.18 -7.63
C ARG A 61 5.52 -2.46 -8.72
N VAL A 62 4.24 -2.18 -8.47
CA VAL A 62 3.13 -2.42 -9.41
C VAL A 62 2.64 -1.15 -10.11
N SER A 63 3.38 -0.04 -9.97
CA SER A 63 3.08 1.24 -10.61
C SER A 63 1.69 1.79 -10.28
N ASP A 64 1.23 1.62 -9.04
CA ASP A 64 -0.06 2.13 -8.57
C ASP A 64 0.01 3.65 -8.31
N ALA A 65 -0.38 4.42 -9.33
CA ALA A 65 -0.36 5.89 -9.30
C ALA A 65 -1.26 6.47 -8.20
N ALA A 66 -2.40 5.84 -7.89
CA ALA A 66 -3.34 6.35 -6.90
C ALA A 66 -2.75 6.32 -5.49
N ILE A 67 -2.11 5.21 -5.11
CA ILE A 67 -1.46 5.09 -3.80
C ILE A 67 -0.20 5.96 -3.74
N LEU A 68 0.58 6.03 -4.83
CA LEU A 68 1.73 6.94 -4.89
C LEU A 68 1.32 8.39 -4.71
N ALA A 69 0.24 8.83 -5.36
CA ALA A 69 -0.30 10.17 -5.26
C ALA A 69 -0.63 10.54 -3.80
N GLN A 70 -1.32 9.64 -3.09
CA GLN A 70 -1.60 9.80 -1.66
C GLN A 70 -0.30 9.90 -0.83
N GLY A 71 0.69 9.07 -1.13
CA GLY A 71 2.00 9.10 -0.47
C GLY A 71 2.75 10.41 -0.70
N LEU A 72 2.78 10.89 -1.94
CA LEU A 72 3.38 12.17 -2.30
C LEU A 72 2.69 13.34 -1.60
N ALA A 73 1.35 13.33 -1.56
CA ALA A 73 0.55 14.38 -0.92
C ALA A 73 0.87 14.56 0.58
N ILE A 74 1.17 13.48 1.29
CA ILE A 74 1.54 13.55 2.73
C ILE A 74 3.04 13.50 2.99
N GLY A 75 3.85 13.56 1.92
CA GLY A 75 5.30 13.66 2.02
C GLY A 75 6.04 12.37 2.40
N ASP A 76 5.47 11.19 2.09
CA ASP A 76 6.07 9.89 2.35
C ASP A 76 7.47 9.75 1.73
N SER A 77 8.45 9.34 2.54
CA SER A 77 9.84 9.26 2.11
C SER A 77 10.09 8.24 0.99
N LYS A 78 9.31 7.16 0.92
CA LYS A 78 9.43 6.18 -0.18
C LYS A 78 8.78 6.72 -1.45
N ALA A 79 7.59 7.32 -1.33
CA ALA A 79 6.92 7.93 -2.48
C ALA A 79 7.78 9.02 -3.13
N LYS A 80 8.43 9.88 -2.33
CA LYS A 80 9.36 10.92 -2.84
C LYS A 80 10.53 10.36 -3.64
N ARG A 81 11.00 9.16 -3.27
CA ARG A 81 12.11 8.44 -3.91
C ARG A 81 11.64 7.54 -5.06
N ALA A 82 10.35 7.52 -5.38
CA ALA A 82 9.85 6.76 -6.52
C ALA A 82 10.46 7.30 -7.82
N PRO A 83 10.61 6.41 -8.84
CA PRO A 83 11.03 6.80 -10.18
C PRO A 83 10.27 8.02 -10.74
N PRO A 84 10.94 8.91 -11.51
CA PRO A 84 10.32 10.13 -12.03
C PRO A 84 9.04 9.90 -12.85
N ASP A 85 9.01 8.85 -13.66
CA ASP A 85 7.87 8.38 -14.45
C ASP A 85 6.67 8.05 -13.55
N LEU A 86 6.88 7.32 -12.45
CA LEU A 86 5.80 7.00 -11.51
C LEU A 86 5.30 8.23 -10.76
N LYS A 87 6.19 9.17 -10.43
CA LYS A 87 5.79 10.46 -9.83
C LYS A 87 4.98 11.31 -10.80
N ALA A 88 5.33 11.31 -12.09
CA ALA A 88 4.56 11.98 -13.12
C ALA A 88 3.17 11.36 -13.29
N ALA A 89 3.08 10.02 -13.32
CA ALA A 89 1.81 9.30 -13.36
C ALA A 89 0.94 9.59 -12.13
N ALA A 90 1.54 9.63 -10.94
CA ALA A 90 0.85 9.99 -9.71
C ALA A 90 0.37 11.46 -9.71
N ALA A 91 1.15 12.38 -10.28
CA ALA A 91 0.75 13.77 -10.44
C ALA A 91 -0.43 13.92 -11.42
N ALA A 92 -0.41 13.19 -12.55
CA ALA A 92 -1.53 13.17 -13.49
C ALA A 92 -2.80 12.61 -12.84
N TYR A 93 -2.68 11.53 -12.05
CA TYR A 93 -3.80 10.97 -11.30
C TYR A 93 -4.47 12.00 -10.36
N LEU A 94 -3.70 12.90 -9.74
CA LEU A 94 -4.25 13.98 -8.90
C LEU A 94 -4.99 15.07 -9.69
N MET A 95 -4.75 15.20 -10.99
CA MET A 95 -5.41 16.18 -11.85
C MET A 95 -6.72 15.64 -12.44
N GLU A 96 -6.85 14.32 -12.54
CA GLU A 96 -7.98 13.63 -13.17
C GLU A 96 -9.02 13.08 -12.16
N ALA A 97 -8.67 13.02 -10.87
CA ALA A 97 -9.50 12.49 -9.79
C ALA A 97 -10.22 13.59 -8.98
#